data_AF-A0A960KNE0-F1
#
_entry.id   AF-A0A960KNE0-F1
#
_cell.length_a   1.000
_cell.length_b   1.000
_cell.length_c   1.000
_cell.angle_alpha   90.00
_cell.angle_beta   90.00
_cell.angle_gamma   90.00
#
_symmetry.space_group_name_H-M   'P 1'
#
loop_
_entity.id
_entity.type
_entity.pdbx_description
1 polymer ?
#
loop_
_entity_poly.entity_id
_entity_poly.type
_entity_poly.pdbx_seq_one_letter_code
_entity_poly.pdbx_strand_id
1 'polypeptide(L)'
;MATKMPSQINPIIRGLLSSQYFRLFLFAHFIVGATSLYPEGDASKYLVFVGEKISLSRVQPNKDEIPFDYQFLAKYRVLEVYRGSYAGDEIEFTVFDHYGTPGFSEHKHVLLYLEKHDGHFFHSKYQFTPLYKTRDGKWAGAYAAMDYSHSFNENTKIKPEKIEFLEPVTIDISKYESEDIARWFPEPYFQIKDQMAIAVYGNYIDELFKLKQDGVLKARGDFQ
;
A
#
# COMPACT_ATOMS: atom_id res chain seq x y z
N MET A 1 -29.65 78.54 12.86
CA MET A 1 -30.61 77.69 13.62
C MET A 1 -29.79 76.56 14.22
N ALA A 2 -29.24 76.66 15.44
CA ALA A 2 -29.94 76.67 16.74
C ALA A 2 -30.87 75.44 16.81
N THR A 3 -30.66 74.41 17.64
CA THR A 3 -30.26 74.44 19.05
C THR A 3 -29.83 73.07 19.60
N LYS A 4 -28.82 73.12 20.49
CA LYS A 4 -28.59 72.40 21.76
C LYS A 4 -28.45 70.86 21.76
N MET A 5 -27.32 70.23 22.12
CA MET A 5 -26.48 70.25 23.37
C MET A 5 -27.20 69.67 24.63
N PRO A 6 -26.48 69.13 25.64
CA PRO A 6 -25.57 67.98 25.68
C PRO A 6 -25.72 67.14 27.00
N SER A 7 -24.70 66.34 27.36
CA SER A 7 -24.09 66.33 28.73
C SER A 7 -24.75 65.47 29.84
N GLN A 8 -24.09 64.79 30.80
CA GLN A 8 -22.70 64.78 31.30
C GLN A 8 -22.54 63.74 32.46
N ILE A 9 -21.29 63.29 32.67
CA ILE A 9 -20.55 63.06 33.95
C ILE A 9 -20.89 61.86 34.89
N ASN A 10 -19.92 60.90 34.98
CA ASN A 10 -19.07 60.41 36.12
C ASN A 10 -19.33 60.90 37.59
N PRO A 11 -18.62 60.49 38.69
CA PRO A 11 -17.45 59.59 38.86
C PRO A 11 -17.47 58.62 40.08
N ILE A 12 -16.47 57.70 40.10
CA ILE A 12 -15.57 57.26 41.20
C ILE A 12 -16.11 57.17 42.64
N ILE A 13 -16.08 55.96 43.24
CA ILE A 13 -15.75 55.77 44.67
C ILE A 13 -14.81 54.56 44.87
N ARG A 14 -13.78 54.81 45.69
CA ARG A 14 -12.75 53.91 46.22
C ARG A 14 -13.30 52.87 47.20
N GLY A 15 -12.65 51.71 47.30
CA GLY A 15 -12.82 50.80 48.44
C GLY A 15 -11.68 49.78 48.55
N LEU A 16 -10.68 50.09 49.37
CA LEU A 16 -9.64 49.18 49.86
C LEU A 16 -10.21 48.34 51.02
N LEU A 17 -10.11 47.01 50.95
CA LEU A 17 -10.05 46.06 52.08
C LEU A 17 -9.23 44.87 51.57
N SER A 18 -7.93 44.75 51.84
CA SER A 18 -7.27 44.25 53.05
C SER A 18 -7.67 42.83 53.48
N SER A 19 -6.64 41.98 53.55
CA SER A 19 -6.46 40.83 54.43
C SER A 19 -6.94 39.45 53.98
N GLN A 20 -5.95 38.68 53.52
CA GLN A 20 -5.62 37.31 53.93
C GLN A 20 -6.77 36.30 54.03
N TYR A 21 -6.83 35.32 53.12
CA TYR A 21 -6.77 33.90 53.49
C TYR A 21 -6.20 33.06 52.34
N PHE A 22 -5.13 32.38 52.71
CA PHE A 22 -4.49 31.23 52.10
C PHE A 22 -5.50 30.14 51.70
N ARG A 23 -5.49 29.70 50.43
CA ARG A 23 -5.76 28.30 50.03
C ARG A 23 -5.33 28.09 48.58
N LEU A 24 -4.07 27.67 48.47
CA LEU A 24 -3.45 27.06 47.31
C LEU A 24 -4.22 25.77 46.97
N PHE A 25 -4.94 25.74 45.85
CA PHE A 25 -5.39 24.49 45.23
C PHE A 25 -4.60 24.29 43.94
N LEU A 26 -3.44 23.63 44.09
CA LEU A 26 -2.81 22.88 43.02
C LEU A 26 -3.74 21.72 42.66
N PHE A 27 -4.50 21.85 41.59
CA PHE A 27 -5.09 20.68 40.94
C PHE A 27 -3.98 19.99 40.13
N ALA A 28 -3.20 19.15 40.82
CA ALA A 28 -2.42 18.12 40.15
C ALA A 28 -3.40 17.10 39.55
N HIS A 29 -3.76 17.29 38.29
CA HIS A 29 -4.33 16.21 37.50
C HIS A 29 -3.21 15.23 37.19
N PHE A 30 -3.02 14.28 38.10
CA PHE A 30 -2.36 13.02 37.79
C PHE A 30 -3.29 12.28 36.83
N ILE A 31 -3.19 12.58 35.53
CA ILE A 31 -3.65 11.64 34.52
C ILE A 31 -2.64 10.51 34.59
N VAL A 32 -2.97 9.49 35.37
CA VAL A 32 -2.43 8.14 35.14
C VAL A 32 -2.82 7.84 33.71
N GLY A 33 -1.90 8.07 32.78
CA GLY A 33 -1.97 7.48 31.46
C GLY A 33 -1.94 5.99 31.71
N ALA A 34 -3.13 5.38 31.73
CA ALA A 34 -3.24 3.97 31.49
C ALA A 34 -2.50 3.75 30.17
N THR A 35 -1.32 3.13 30.26
CA THR A 35 -0.72 2.49 29.11
C THR A 35 -1.82 1.59 28.59
N SER A 36 -2.45 1.99 27.48
CA SER A 36 -3.23 1.07 26.70
C SER A 36 -2.22 0.03 26.22
N LEU A 37 -2.10 -1.05 27.00
CA LEU A 37 -1.76 -2.35 26.46
C LEU A 37 -2.91 -2.64 25.50
N TYR A 38 -2.85 -2.06 24.31
CA TYR A 38 -3.59 -2.62 23.19
C TYR A 38 -3.05 -4.04 23.10
N PRO A 39 -3.89 -5.08 23.32
CA PRO A 39 -3.50 -6.38 22.84
C PRO A 39 -3.20 -6.15 21.36
N GLU A 40 -1.98 -6.48 20.93
CA GLU A 40 -1.58 -6.49 19.52
C GLU A 40 -2.61 -7.37 18.82
N GLY A 41 -3.64 -6.71 18.27
CA GLY A 41 -4.87 -7.37 17.88
C GLY A 41 -4.54 -8.31 16.74
N ASP A 42 -4.64 -9.62 17.02
CA ASP A 42 -4.35 -10.74 16.14
C ASP A 42 -3.52 -10.32 14.91
N ALA A 43 -2.21 -10.16 15.12
CA ALA A 43 -1.31 -9.68 14.08
C ALA A 43 -1.36 -10.66 12.91
N SER A 44 -2.18 -10.32 11.92
CA SER A 44 -2.44 -11.18 10.78
C SER A 44 -1.12 -11.71 10.23
N LYS A 45 -1.04 -13.03 10.04
CA LYS A 45 0.10 -13.69 9.37
C LYS A 45 0.41 -13.03 8.03
N TYR A 46 -0.57 -12.37 7.43
CA TYR A 46 -0.51 -11.85 6.08
C TYR A 46 -0.75 -10.34 6.06
N LEU A 47 0.05 -9.63 5.27
CA LEU A 47 -0.14 -8.21 5.00
C LEU A 47 -0.18 -8.01 3.48
N VAL A 48 -1.22 -7.34 2.99
CA VAL A 48 -1.32 -6.89 1.60
C VAL A 48 -1.49 -5.39 1.60
N PHE A 49 -0.66 -4.69 0.83
CA PHE A 49 -0.68 -3.24 0.80
C PHE A 49 -0.25 -2.69 -0.56
N VAL A 50 -0.68 -1.46 -0.85
CA VAL A 50 -0.18 -0.65 -1.96
C VAL A 50 1.10 0.02 -1.51
N GLY A 51 2.21 -0.31 -2.16
CA GLY A 51 3.54 0.18 -1.82
C GLY A 51 4.16 1.06 -2.91
N GLU A 52 4.97 2.04 -2.49
CA GLU A 52 5.92 2.76 -3.36
C GLU A 52 7.35 2.45 -2.93
N LYS A 53 8.22 2.08 -3.88
CA LYS A 53 9.61 1.69 -3.59
C LYS A 53 10.40 2.86 -3.01
N ILE A 54 11.06 2.65 -1.88
CA ILE A 54 12.07 3.57 -1.31
C ILE A 54 13.47 3.05 -1.66
N SER A 55 13.77 1.79 -1.32
CA SER A 55 15.05 1.16 -1.63
C SER A 55 14.93 -0.35 -1.80
N LEU A 56 15.92 -0.91 -2.49
CA LEU A 56 16.12 -2.35 -2.61
C LEU A 56 17.62 -2.61 -2.61
N SER A 57 18.10 -3.37 -1.64
CA SER A 57 19.51 -3.68 -1.47
C SER A 57 19.72 -5.18 -1.49
N ARG A 58 20.63 -5.65 -2.34
CA ARG A 58 21.04 -7.06 -2.35
C ARG A 58 21.90 -7.35 -1.13
N VAL A 59 21.56 -8.42 -0.41
CA VAL A 59 22.38 -8.95 0.69
C VAL A 59 23.42 -9.87 0.09
N GLN A 60 24.69 -9.62 0.41
CA GLN A 60 25.77 -10.48 -0.06
C GLN A 60 25.81 -11.76 0.78
N PRO A 61 25.88 -12.95 0.16
CA PRO A 61 26.06 -14.17 0.91
C PRO A 61 27.44 -14.19 1.58
N ASN A 62 27.59 -15.05 2.58
CA ASN A 62 28.90 -15.32 3.14
C ASN A 62 29.82 -15.92 2.07
N LYS A 63 31.15 -15.74 2.22
CA LYS A 63 32.13 -16.18 1.21
C LYS A 63 32.03 -17.68 0.87
N ASP A 64 31.64 -18.49 1.85
CA ASP A 64 31.56 -19.95 1.72
C ASP A 64 30.12 -20.43 1.42
N GLU A 65 29.21 -19.51 1.14
CA GLU A 65 27.80 -19.78 0.89
C GLU A 65 27.47 -19.58 -0.59
N ILE A 66 26.92 -20.61 -1.22
CA ILE A 66 26.38 -20.55 -2.58
C ILE A 66 24.86 -20.61 -2.46
N PRO A 67 24.16 -19.46 -2.40
CA PRO A 67 22.74 -19.45 -2.14
C PRO A 67 21.96 -19.84 -3.39
N PHE A 68 20.88 -20.59 -3.22
CA PHE A 68 19.97 -20.95 -4.31
C PHE A 68 19.10 -19.76 -4.77
N ASP A 69 18.78 -18.87 -3.83
CA ASP A 69 18.05 -17.62 -4.07
C ASP A 69 18.93 -16.43 -3.68
N TYR A 70 18.80 -15.32 -4.39
CA TYR A 70 19.35 -14.06 -3.93
C TYR A 70 18.46 -13.44 -2.86
N GLN A 71 19.09 -13.01 -1.77
CA GLN A 71 18.41 -12.28 -0.71
C GLN A 71 18.49 -10.77 -0.96
N PHE A 72 17.36 -10.08 -0.72
CA PHE A 72 17.29 -8.63 -0.73
C PHE A 72 16.60 -8.11 0.53
N LEU A 73 17.00 -6.92 0.95
CA LEU A 73 16.25 -6.10 1.90
C LEU A 73 15.53 -5.02 1.11
N ALA A 74 14.20 -5.05 1.15
CA ALA A 74 13.34 -4.08 0.49
C ALA A 74 12.77 -3.10 1.51
N LYS A 75 12.71 -1.82 1.13
CA LYS A 75 12.05 -0.77 1.90
C LYS A 75 11.04 -0.03 1.03
N TYR A 76 9.80 0.05 1.50
CA TYR A 76 8.67 0.63 0.76
C TYR A 76 7.89 1.59 1.64
N ARG A 77 7.33 2.64 1.05
CA ARG A 77 6.28 3.45 1.68
C ARG A 77 4.96 2.69 1.58
N VAL A 78 4.22 2.61 2.68
CA VAL A 78 2.88 2.03 2.75
C VAL A 78 1.88 3.13 2.44
N LEU A 79 1.28 3.08 1.25
CA LEU A 79 0.29 4.07 0.82
C LEU A 79 -1.12 3.71 1.28
N GLU A 80 -1.45 2.42 1.26
CA GLU A 80 -2.77 1.90 1.62
C GLU A 80 -2.63 0.45 2.08
N VAL A 81 -3.12 0.12 3.27
CA VAL A 81 -3.23 -1.28 3.72
C VAL A 81 -4.53 -1.86 3.17
N TYR A 82 -4.42 -2.94 2.40
CA TYR A 82 -5.55 -3.62 1.79
C TYR A 82 -6.06 -4.79 2.64
N ARG A 83 -5.16 -5.64 3.16
CA ARG A 83 -5.49 -6.76 4.05
C ARG A 83 -4.46 -6.88 5.16
N GLY A 84 -4.91 -7.22 6.37
CA GLY A 84 -4.07 -7.28 7.56
C GLY A 84 -4.04 -5.94 8.30
N SER A 85 -3.04 -5.75 9.17
CA SER A 85 -2.86 -4.53 9.95
C SER A 85 -1.40 -4.08 9.92
N TYR A 86 -1.20 -2.78 9.68
CA TYR A 86 0.11 -2.14 9.74
C TYR A 86 -0.09 -0.66 10.04
N ALA A 87 0.61 -0.13 11.05
CA ALA A 87 0.46 1.26 11.49
C ALA A 87 1.56 2.19 10.98
N GLY A 88 2.66 1.63 10.44
CA GLY A 88 3.77 2.41 9.90
C GLY A 88 3.50 2.96 8.51
N ASP A 89 4.18 4.03 8.16
CA ASP A 89 4.21 4.65 6.84
C ASP A 89 5.31 4.07 5.93
N GLU A 90 6.33 3.44 6.52
CA GLU A 90 7.38 2.70 5.82
C GLU A 90 7.49 1.29 6.36
N ILE A 91 7.74 0.32 5.49
CA ILE A 91 7.91 -1.08 5.84
C ILE A 91 9.19 -1.64 5.23
N GLU A 92 9.91 -2.43 6.03
CA GLU A 92 11.06 -3.22 5.59
C GLU A 92 10.70 -4.71 5.59
N PHE A 93 11.10 -5.42 4.54
CA PHE A 93 10.86 -6.85 4.41
C PHE A 93 11.97 -7.55 3.64
N THR A 94 12.15 -8.84 3.93
CA THR A 94 13.12 -9.69 3.25
C THR A 94 12.53 -10.32 2.01
N VAL A 95 13.32 -10.41 0.94
CA VAL A 95 12.92 -11.00 -0.34
C VAL A 95 13.92 -12.07 -0.72
N PHE A 96 13.43 -13.20 -1.21
CA PHE A 96 14.24 -14.25 -1.82
C PHE A 96 13.81 -14.45 -3.27
N ASP A 97 14.72 -14.25 -4.21
CA ASP A 97 14.43 -14.33 -5.64
C ASP A 97 15.48 -15.17 -6.38
N HIS A 98 15.01 -16.10 -7.22
CA HIS A 98 15.87 -17.01 -7.96
C HIS A 98 16.38 -16.41 -9.28
N TYR A 99 15.64 -15.47 -9.86
CA TYR A 99 15.84 -14.99 -11.22
C TYR A 99 16.53 -13.62 -11.30
N GLY A 100 17.07 -13.14 -10.18
CA GLY A 100 17.81 -11.89 -10.13
C GLY A 100 17.12 -10.84 -9.26
N THR A 101 17.07 -9.61 -9.76
CA THR A 101 16.38 -8.52 -9.07
C THR A 101 14.86 -8.76 -9.11
N PRO A 102 14.14 -8.68 -7.97
CA PRO A 102 12.71 -8.90 -7.94
C PRO A 102 11.93 -7.98 -8.90
N GLY A 103 11.08 -8.57 -9.75
CA GLY A 103 10.38 -7.85 -10.82
C GLY A 103 9.48 -6.72 -10.32
N PHE A 104 8.90 -6.84 -9.12
CA PHE A 104 8.08 -5.77 -8.53
C PHE A 104 8.85 -4.45 -8.37
N SER A 105 10.17 -4.51 -8.28
CA SER A 105 11.01 -3.32 -8.08
C SER A 105 11.12 -2.43 -9.30
N GLU A 106 10.72 -2.90 -10.49
CA GLU A 106 10.71 -2.11 -11.72
C GLU A 106 9.50 -1.15 -11.80
N HIS A 107 8.52 -1.34 -10.91
CA HIS A 107 7.27 -0.59 -10.91
C HIS A 107 7.26 0.46 -9.79
N LYS A 108 6.66 1.62 -10.08
CA LYS A 108 6.54 2.70 -9.10
C LYS A 108 5.60 2.33 -7.95
N HIS A 109 4.42 1.79 -8.27
CA HIS A 109 3.44 1.36 -7.29
C HIS A 109 3.08 -0.11 -7.52
N VAL A 110 2.94 -0.85 -6.43
CA VAL A 110 2.69 -2.29 -6.46
C VAL A 110 1.74 -2.70 -5.36
N LEU A 111 0.85 -3.64 -5.66
CA LEU A 111 0.17 -4.44 -4.66
C LEU A 111 1.14 -5.54 -4.21
N LEU A 112 1.61 -5.49 -2.97
CA LEU A 112 2.58 -6.43 -2.42
C LEU A 112 1.92 -7.36 -1.40
N TYR A 113 2.37 -8.60 -1.37
CA TYR A 113 1.87 -9.67 -0.51
C TYR A 113 3.01 -10.11 0.40
N LEU A 114 2.86 -9.88 1.69
CA LEU A 114 3.85 -10.22 2.69
C LEU A 114 3.32 -11.26 3.68
N GLU A 115 4.25 -12.04 4.20
CA GLU A 115 4.03 -13.00 5.27
C GLU A 115 4.84 -12.58 6.50
N LYS A 116 4.22 -12.64 7.67
CA LYS A 116 4.85 -12.35 8.95
C LYS A 116 5.28 -13.66 9.59
N HIS A 117 6.58 -13.83 9.81
CA HIS A 117 7.19 -14.96 10.50
C HIS A 117 8.10 -14.42 11.61
N ASP A 118 7.86 -14.83 12.86
CA ASP A 118 8.62 -14.39 14.04
C ASP A 118 8.82 -12.86 14.13
N GLY A 119 7.75 -12.11 13.86
CA GLY A 119 7.77 -10.64 13.91
C GLY A 119 8.37 -9.94 12.68
N HIS A 120 8.94 -10.69 11.72
CA HIS A 120 9.58 -10.16 10.53
C HIS A 120 8.71 -10.38 9.30
N PHE A 121 8.73 -9.41 8.38
CA PHE A 121 8.02 -9.53 7.11
C PHE A 121 8.90 -10.11 6.01
N PHE A 122 8.33 -11.03 5.25
CA PHE A 122 8.91 -11.65 4.08
C PHE A 122 7.99 -11.46 2.88
N HIS A 123 8.56 -11.22 1.72
CA HIS A 123 7.80 -11.19 0.48
C HIS A 123 7.26 -12.59 0.17
N SER A 124 5.95 -12.71 -0.07
CA SER A 124 5.39 -13.95 -0.59
C SER A 124 5.90 -14.13 -2.02
N LYS A 125 6.73 -15.14 -2.23
CA LYS A 125 7.62 -15.25 -3.39
C LYS A 125 6.86 -15.11 -4.72
N TYR A 126 7.30 -14.14 -5.53
CA TYR A 126 6.72 -13.75 -6.83
C TYR A 126 5.30 -13.16 -6.80
N GLN A 127 4.76 -12.85 -5.62
CA GLN A 127 3.39 -12.35 -5.50
C GLN A 127 3.41 -10.82 -5.43
N PHE A 128 3.06 -10.21 -6.56
CA PHE A 128 2.82 -8.78 -6.66
C PHE A 128 1.91 -8.48 -7.86
N THR A 129 1.37 -7.27 -7.90
CA THR A 129 0.70 -6.71 -9.09
C THR A 129 1.14 -5.26 -9.29
N PRO A 130 1.66 -4.87 -10.47
CA PRO A 130 1.89 -3.47 -10.79
C PRO A 130 0.58 -2.67 -10.75
N LEU A 131 0.58 -1.52 -10.07
CA LEU A 131 -0.60 -0.69 -9.92
C LEU A 131 -0.43 0.68 -10.58
N TYR A 132 -1.51 1.14 -11.18
CA TYR A 132 -1.59 2.42 -11.88
C TYR A 132 -2.82 3.17 -11.41
N LYS A 133 -2.71 4.50 -11.31
CA LYS A 133 -3.85 5.34 -10.99
C LYS A 133 -4.80 5.39 -12.18
N THR A 134 -6.09 5.28 -11.90
CA THR A 134 -7.18 5.55 -12.85
C THR A 134 -7.57 7.03 -12.80
N ARG A 135 -8.31 7.50 -13.80
CA ARG A 135 -8.81 8.88 -13.86
C ARG A 135 -9.73 9.26 -12.70
N ASP A 136 -10.44 8.29 -12.13
CA ASP A 136 -11.27 8.47 -10.93
C ASP A 136 -10.50 8.31 -9.62
N GLY A 137 -9.17 8.16 -9.69
CA GLY A 137 -8.27 8.17 -8.53
C GLY A 137 -8.08 6.83 -7.82
N LYS A 138 -8.69 5.75 -8.32
CA LYS A 138 -8.51 4.38 -7.80
C LYS A 138 -7.21 3.74 -8.31
N TRP A 139 -6.89 2.57 -7.76
CA TRP A 139 -5.76 1.74 -8.20
C TRP A 139 -6.24 0.56 -9.01
N ALA A 140 -5.66 0.36 -10.19
CA ALA A 140 -5.93 -0.79 -11.04
C ALA A 140 -4.62 -1.38 -11.59
N GLY A 141 -4.66 -2.67 -11.90
CA GLY A 141 -3.62 -3.39 -12.62
C GLY A 141 -4.09 -3.69 -14.04
N ALA A 142 -3.15 -3.81 -14.98
CA ALA A 142 -3.45 -4.32 -16.32
C ALA A 142 -3.86 -5.80 -16.26
N TYR A 143 -4.48 -6.30 -17.33
CA TYR A 143 -4.88 -7.71 -17.44
C TYR A 143 -3.72 -8.67 -17.09
N ALA A 144 -3.95 -9.54 -16.11
CA ALA A 144 -2.96 -10.45 -15.56
C ALA A 144 -3.13 -11.86 -16.15
N ALA A 145 -2.62 -12.08 -17.37
CA ALA A 145 -2.74 -13.34 -18.11
C ALA A 145 -2.37 -14.57 -17.25
N MET A 146 -1.27 -14.49 -16.48
CA MET A 146 -0.83 -15.55 -15.57
C MET A 146 -1.89 -15.92 -14.53
N ASP A 147 -2.50 -14.92 -13.87
CA ASP A 147 -3.49 -15.16 -12.83
C ASP A 147 -4.78 -15.76 -13.43
N TYR A 148 -5.20 -15.30 -14.61
CA TYR A 148 -6.35 -15.85 -15.32
C TYR A 148 -6.12 -17.27 -15.86
N SER A 149 -4.90 -17.59 -16.30
CA SER A 149 -4.54 -18.91 -16.83
C SER A 149 -4.22 -19.94 -15.75
N HIS A 150 -4.20 -19.54 -14.48
CA HIS A 150 -3.92 -20.45 -13.38
C HIS A 150 -5.04 -21.50 -13.25
N SER A 151 -4.69 -22.78 -13.06
CA SER A 151 -5.67 -23.89 -13.08
C SER A 151 -6.79 -23.74 -12.04
N PHE A 152 -6.52 -23.14 -10.89
CA PHE A 152 -7.56 -22.86 -9.88
C PHE A 152 -8.54 -21.73 -10.27
N ASN A 153 -8.22 -20.96 -11.32
CA ASN A 153 -9.03 -19.86 -11.84
C ASN A 153 -9.78 -20.20 -13.14
N GLU A 154 -9.72 -21.44 -13.63
CA GLU A 154 -10.39 -21.87 -14.88
C GLU A 154 -11.88 -21.50 -14.96
N ASN A 155 -12.56 -21.45 -13.80
CA ASN A 155 -13.99 -21.15 -13.69
C ASN A 155 -14.29 -19.80 -13.02
N THR A 156 -13.30 -18.91 -12.90
CA THR A 156 -13.46 -17.61 -12.25
C THR A 156 -14.62 -16.81 -12.86
N LYS A 157 -15.35 -16.08 -12.01
CA LYS A 157 -16.40 -15.16 -12.44
C LYS A 157 -15.91 -13.73 -12.57
N ILE A 158 -14.69 -13.46 -12.11
CA ILE A 158 -14.02 -12.17 -12.27
C ILE A 158 -13.75 -11.95 -13.75
N LYS A 159 -14.17 -10.80 -14.27
CA LYS A 159 -13.95 -10.43 -15.66
C LYS A 159 -13.15 -9.14 -15.68
N PRO A 160 -12.14 -9.04 -16.55
CA PRO A 160 -11.45 -7.77 -16.72
C PRO A 160 -12.39 -6.76 -17.36
N GLU A 161 -12.28 -5.50 -16.97
CA GLU A 161 -13.07 -4.41 -17.50
C GLU A 161 -12.18 -3.34 -18.13
N LYS A 162 -12.77 -2.45 -18.93
CA LYS A 162 -12.03 -1.33 -19.51
C LYS A 162 -11.63 -0.38 -18.39
N ILE A 163 -10.34 -0.07 -18.32
CA ILE A 163 -9.81 0.83 -17.30
C ILE A 163 -9.38 2.14 -17.96
N GLU A 164 -9.95 3.24 -17.48
CA GLU A 164 -9.46 4.57 -17.82
C GLU A 164 -8.25 4.92 -16.95
N PHE A 165 -7.07 4.41 -17.33
CA PHE A 165 -5.83 4.79 -16.67
C PHE A 165 -5.57 6.29 -16.80
N LEU A 166 -5.04 6.89 -15.72
CA LEU A 166 -4.69 8.31 -15.69
C LEU A 166 -3.61 8.62 -16.74
N GLU A 167 -2.60 7.77 -16.80
CA GLU A 167 -1.53 7.76 -17.81
C GLU A 167 -1.57 6.44 -18.60
N PRO A 168 -1.20 6.43 -19.88
CA PRO A 168 -1.11 5.19 -20.66
C PRO A 168 -0.17 4.18 -19.99
N VAL A 169 -0.64 2.95 -19.82
CA VAL A 169 0.17 1.84 -19.32
C VAL A 169 0.76 1.08 -20.50
N THR A 170 2.06 1.22 -20.71
CA THR A 170 2.77 0.65 -21.86
C THR A 170 3.85 -0.33 -21.44
N ILE A 171 3.94 -1.46 -22.13
CA ILE A 171 4.93 -2.50 -21.90
C ILE A 171 5.73 -2.68 -23.19
N ASP A 172 7.06 -2.58 -23.09
CA ASP A 172 7.97 -2.85 -24.21
C ASP A 172 7.96 -4.36 -24.50
N ILE A 173 7.48 -4.72 -25.69
CA ILE A 173 7.38 -6.10 -26.15
C ILE A 173 8.39 -6.40 -27.28
N SER A 174 9.38 -5.53 -27.49
CA SER A 174 10.37 -5.67 -28.56
C SER A 174 11.21 -6.95 -28.49
N LYS A 175 11.30 -7.55 -27.31
CA LYS A 175 12.06 -8.79 -27.04
C LYS A 175 11.17 -10.05 -27.00
N TYR A 176 9.87 -9.91 -27.24
CA TYR A 176 8.93 -11.02 -27.17
C TYR A 176 8.69 -11.58 -28.58
N GLU A 177 8.63 -12.90 -28.66
CA GLU A 177 8.18 -13.59 -29.88
C GLU A 177 6.66 -13.48 -30.04
N SER A 178 6.17 -13.66 -31.27
CA SER A 178 4.76 -13.44 -31.60
C SER A 178 3.81 -14.32 -30.77
N GLU A 179 4.20 -15.57 -30.50
CA GLU A 179 3.43 -16.50 -29.68
C GLU A 179 3.35 -16.05 -28.22
N ASP A 180 4.42 -15.46 -27.68
CA ASP A 180 4.44 -14.92 -26.33
C ASP A 180 3.65 -13.62 -26.25
N ILE A 181 3.67 -12.78 -27.28
CA ILE A 181 2.81 -11.60 -27.37
C ILE A 181 1.34 -12.01 -27.34
N ALA A 182 0.95 -13.00 -28.15
CA ALA A 182 -0.43 -13.50 -28.18
C ALA A 182 -0.86 -14.14 -26.84
N ARG A 183 0.08 -14.73 -26.10
CA ARG A 183 -0.20 -15.35 -24.80
C ARG A 183 -0.31 -14.33 -23.67
N TRP A 184 0.63 -13.40 -23.58
CA TRP A 184 0.79 -12.50 -22.43
C TRP A 184 0.08 -11.15 -22.60
N PHE A 185 -0.08 -10.70 -23.84
CA PHE A 185 -0.71 -9.42 -24.18
C PHE A 185 -1.85 -9.56 -25.20
N PRO A 186 -2.83 -10.47 -24.99
CA PRO A 186 -3.87 -10.71 -25.97
C PRO A 186 -4.85 -9.55 -26.12
N GLU A 187 -5.37 -9.40 -27.35
CA GLU A 187 -6.60 -8.63 -27.59
C GLU A 187 -7.81 -9.31 -26.89
N PRO A 188 -8.81 -8.55 -26.41
CA PRO A 188 -8.94 -7.10 -26.48
C PRO A 188 -8.26 -6.36 -25.30
N TYR A 189 -7.50 -7.06 -24.46
CA TYR A 189 -7.01 -6.51 -23.19
C TYR A 189 -5.83 -5.56 -23.36
N PHE A 190 -5.04 -5.79 -24.41
CA PHE A 190 -3.98 -4.91 -24.84
C PHE A 190 -4.20 -4.49 -26.29
N GLN A 191 -3.78 -3.27 -26.61
CA GLN A 191 -3.60 -2.80 -27.97
C GLN A 191 -2.11 -2.84 -28.30
N ILE A 192 -1.75 -3.50 -29.40
CA ILE A 192 -0.36 -3.57 -29.86
C ILE A 192 -0.08 -2.44 -30.86
N LYS A 193 0.96 -1.63 -30.60
CA LYS A 193 1.41 -0.56 -31.50
C LYS A 193 2.91 -0.35 -31.37
N ASP A 194 3.65 -0.34 -32.48
CA ASP A 194 5.07 0.02 -32.52
C ASP A 194 5.93 -0.72 -31.46
N GLN A 195 5.80 -2.05 -31.37
CA GLN A 195 6.46 -2.90 -30.36
C GLN A 195 6.13 -2.55 -28.88
N MET A 196 4.99 -1.91 -28.65
CA MET A 196 4.43 -1.66 -27.32
C MET A 196 3.08 -2.35 -27.16
N ALA A 197 2.89 -3.02 -26.03
CA ALA A 197 1.57 -3.43 -25.57
C ALA A 197 0.99 -2.33 -24.66
N ILE A 198 -0.14 -1.76 -25.07
CA ILE A 198 -0.83 -0.69 -24.35
C ILE A 198 -2.02 -1.31 -23.63
N ALA A 199 -2.06 -1.24 -22.30
CA ALA A 199 -3.16 -1.85 -21.54
C ALA A 199 -4.47 -1.08 -21.76
N VAL A 200 -5.54 -1.83 -22.06
CA VAL A 200 -6.90 -1.32 -22.26
C VAL A 200 -7.84 -1.85 -21.17
N TYR A 201 -7.62 -3.10 -20.75
CA TYR A 201 -8.41 -3.75 -19.72
C TYR A 201 -7.56 -4.12 -18.50
N GLY A 202 -8.24 -4.31 -17.39
CA GLY A 202 -7.64 -4.64 -16.11
C GLY A 202 -8.68 -4.92 -15.04
N ASN A 203 -8.23 -4.86 -13.80
CA ASN A 203 -9.04 -5.10 -12.61
C ASN A 203 -8.63 -4.15 -11.48
N TYR A 204 -9.57 -3.80 -10.61
CA TYR A 204 -9.29 -3.08 -9.37
C TYR A 204 -8.73 -4.03 -8.29
N ILE A 205 -8.18 -3.45 -7.22
CA ILE A 205 -7.46 -4.19 -6.17
C ILE A 205 -8.24 -5.40 -5.64
N ASP A 206 -9.55 -5.28 -5.40
CA ASP A 206 -10.35 -6.38 -4.86
C ASP A 206 -10.30 -7.64 -5.73
N GLU A 207 -10.48 -7.45 -7.03
CA GLU A 207 -10.48 -8.53 -8.01
C GLU A 207 -9.06 -9.07 -8.25
N LEU A 208 -8.06 -8.19 -8.27
CA LEU A 208 -6.64 -8.59 -8.37
C LEU A 208 -6.23 -9.46 -7.18
N PHE A 209 -6.60 -9.04 -5.97
CA PHE A 209 -6.37 -9.83 -4.77
C PHE A 209 -7.09 -11.17 -4.87
N LYS A 210 -8.36 -11.18 -5.26
CA LYS A 210 -9.17 -12.39 -5.34
C LYS A 210 -8.65 -13.39 -6.37
N LEU A 211 -8.19 -12.93 -7.53
CA LEU A 211 -7.55 -13.78 -8.55
C LEU A 211 -6.31 -14.50 -7.99
N LYS A 212 -5.45 -13.80 -7.24
CA LYS A 212 -4.30 -14.44 -6.59
C LYS A 212 -4.72 -15.35 -5.45
N GLN A 213 -5.69 -14.90 -4.64
CA GLN A 213 -6.22 -15.67 -3.51
C GLN A 213 -6.76 -17.01 -3.97
N ASP A 214 -7.65 -17.01 -4.97
CA ASP A 214 -8.27 -18.23 -5.50
C ASP A 214 -7.29 -19.06 -6.35
N GLY A 215 -6.31 -18.40 -6.96
CA GLY A 215 -5.28 -19.01 -7.79
C GLY A 215 -4.07 -19.52 -7.00
N VAL A 216 -2.95 -18.86 -7.21
CA VAL A 216 -1.62 -19.28 -6.74
C VAL A 216 -1.50 -19.32 -5.21
N LEU A 217 -2.16 -18.40 -4.48
CA LEU A 217 -2.07 -18.37 -3.02
C LEU A 217 -2.82 -19.58 -2.42
N LYS A 218 -4.02 -19.89 -2.92
CA LYS A 218 -4.76 -21.10 -2.53
C LYS A 218 -3.97 -22.37 -2.83
N ALA A 219 -3.33 -22.47 -3.99
CA ALA A 219 -2.52 -23.63 -4.35
C ALA A 219 -1.34 -23.85 -3.39
N ARG A 220 -0.84 -22.78 -2.75
CA ARG A 220 0.23 -22.82 -1.74
C ARG A 220 -0.29 -23.02 -0.30
N GLY A 221 -1.59 -22.94 -0.09
CA GLY A 221 -2.19 -22.95 1.25
C GLY A 221 -2.11 -21.60 1.97
N ASP A 222 -1.83 -20.52 1.23
CA ASP A 222 -1.66 -19.18 1.78
C ASP A 222 -2.90 -18.30 1.61
N PHE A 223 -3.05 -17.28 2.47
CA PHE A 223 -4.09 -16.25 2.40
C PHE A 223 -5.54 -16.78 2.35
N GLN A 224 -5.81 -17.94 2.96
CA GLN A 224 -7.17 -18.49 3.09
C GLN A 224 -8.07 -17.63 3.99
#